data_AF-A0A1F3TUN8-F1
#
_entry.id   AF-A0A1F3TUN8-F1
#
_cell.length_a   1.000
_cell.length_b   1.000
_cell.length_c   1.000
_cell.angle_alpha   90.00
_cell.angle_beta   90.00
_cell.angle_gamma   90.00
#
_symmetry.space_group_name_H-M   'P 1'
#
loop_
_entity.id
_entity.type
_entity.pdbx_description
1 polymer ?
#
loop_
_entity_poly.entity_id
_entity_poly.type
_entity_poly.pdbx_seq_one_letter_code
_entity_poly.pdbx_strand_id
1 'polypeptide(L)'
;MQKILNQSELGIHVLFDNDLITDVFKQPYDEDEFFTPENIKKVQDEVMKLLQFKTLAQKQDFISSLDPESKQRIVRAYFYIIENNIRSHSKQTH
;
A
#
# COMPACT_ATOMS: atom_id res chain seq x y z
N MET A 1 -0.31 12.81 -0.86
CA MET A 1 -0.20 11.39 -1.21
C MET A 1 0.20 11.18 -2.65
N GLN A 2 -0.28 12.01 -3.58
CA GLN A 2 0.20 12.00 -4.97
C GLN A 2 1.73 11.97 -5.12
N LYS A 3 2.47 12.82 -4.38
CA LYS A 3 3.95 12.81 -4.43
C LYS A 3 4.57 11.47 -4.02
N ILE A 4 4.00 10.80 -3.02
CA ILE A 4 4.48 9.49 -2.58
C ILE A 4 4.20 8.46 -3.67
N LEU A 5 2.97 8.43 -4.21
CA LEU A 5 2.61 7.49 -5.28
C LEU A 5 3.48 7.68 -6.53
N ASN A 6 3.70 8.92 -6.99
CA ASN A 6 4.58 9.20 -8.13
C ASN A 6 6.03 8.76 -7.88
N GLN A 7 6.54 8.93 -6.65
CA GLN A 7 7.87 8.41 -6.27
C GLN A 7 7.90 6.88 -6.22
N SER A 8 6.77 6.27 -5.85
CA SER A 8 6.63 4.82 -5.75
C SER A 8 6.59 4.16 -7.11
N GLU A 9 6.01 4.82 -8.12
CA GLU A 9 6.07 4.40 -9.53
C GLU A 9 7.51 4.36 -10.06
N LEU A 10 8.42 5.15 -9.46
CA LEU A 10 9.85 5.14 -9.74
C LEU A 10 10.64 4.18 -8.82
N GLY A 11 9.96 3.35 -8.03
CA GLY A 11 10.56 2.37 -7.11
C GLY A 11 10.98 2.91 -5.75
N ILE A 12 10.58 4.14 -5.39
CA ILE A 12 10.93 4.76 -4.10
C ILE A 12 9.78 4.56 -3.11
N HIS A 13 9.91 3.57 -2.21
CA HIS A 13 8.88 3.16 -1.26
C HIS A 13 9.12 3.68 0.16
N VAL A 14 9.08 5.01 0.36
CA VAL A 14 9.44 5.64 1.67
C VAL A 14 8.51 5.32 2.85
N LEU A 15 7.33 4.73 2.59
CA LEU A 15 6.34 4.42 3.63
C LEU A 15 6.66 3.15 4.41
N PHE A 16 7.44 2.25 3.83
CA PHE A 16 7.70 0.92 4.36
C PHE A 16 9.20 0.65 4.33
N ASP A 17 9.71 -0.09 5.30
CA ASP A 17 11.07 -0.62 5.23
C ASP A 17 11.11 -1.86 4.32
N ASN A 18 12.32 -2.20 3.87
CA ASN A 18 12.52 -3.34 2.96
C ASN A 18 12.17 -4.67 3.63
N ASP A 19 12.37 -4.78 4.94
CA ASP A 19 12.11 -6.00 5.71
C ASP A 19 10.61 -6.30 5.72
N LEU A 20 9.78 -5.30 6.01
CA LEU A 20 8.33 -5.41 5.96
C LEU A 20 7.84 -5.76 4.56
N ILE A 21 8.32 -5.06 3.53
CA ILE A 21 7.93 -5.36 2.14
C ILE A 21 8.27 -6.81 1.81
N THR A 22 9.50 -7.22 2.11
CA THR A 22 9.97 -8.58 1.84
C THR A 22 9.13 -9.61 2.58
N ASP A 23 8.82 -9.39 3.86
CA ASP A 23 8.04 -10.33 4.66
C ASP A 23 6.60 -10.48 4.16
N VAL A 24 6.00 -9.39 3.67
CA VAL A 24 4.67 -9.42 3.05
C VAL A 24 4.68 -10.27 1.77
N PHE A 25 5.67 -10.07 0.90
CA PHE A 25 5.72 -10.75 -0.40
C PHE A 25 6.37 -12.14 -0.38
N LYS A 26 7.04 -12.54 0.70
CA LYS A 26 7.50 -13.92 0.92
C LYS A 26 6.33 -14.91 1.05
N GLN A 27 5.20 -14.46 1.57
CA GLN A 27 4.04 -15.32 1.75
C GLN A 27 3.20 -15.36 0.46
N PRO A 28 2.91 -16.57 -0.06
CA PRO A 28 2.01 -16.71 -1.20
C PRO A 28 0.67 -16.08 -0.86
N TYR A 29 0.06 -15.49 -1.87
CA TYR A 29 -1.09 -14.63 -1.68
C TYR A 29 -2.06 -14.81 -2.83
N ASP A 30 -3.32 -14.93 -2.45
CA ASP A 30 -4.44 -14.98 -3.36
C ASP A 30 -5.10 -13.60 -3.43
N GLU A 31 -5.15 -13.04 -4.64
CA GLU A 31 -5.84 -11.78 -4.90
C GLU A 31 -7.34 -11.90 -4.59
N ASP A 32 -7.96 -13.05 -4.87
CA ASP A 32 -9.39 -13.26 -4.67
C ASP A 32 -9.75 -13.24 -3.18
N GLU A 33 -8.88 -13.76 -2.31
CA GLU A 33 -9.04 -13.72 -0.85
C GLU A 33 -8.87 -12.30 -0.28
N PHE A 34 -8.03 -11.49 -0.93
CA PHE A 34 -7.81 -10.11 -0.51
C PHE A 34 -8.88 -9.13 -0.95
N PHE A 35 -9.44 -9.31 -2.15
CA PHE A 35 -10.48 -8.43 -2.68
C PHE A 35 -11.89 -8.82 -2.19
N THR A 36 -11.99 -9.51 -1.05
CA THR A 36 -13.26 -9.70 -0.37
C THR A 36 -13.83 -8.33 0.07
N PRO A 37 -15.17 -8.16 0.09
CA PRO A 37 -15.80 -6.89 0.48
C PRO A 37 -15.37 -6.39 1.88
N GLU A 38 -15.13 -7.33 2.81
CA GLU A 38 -14.65 -7.00 4.15
C GLU A 38 -13.23 -6.45 4.13
N ASN A 39 -12.30 -7.11 3.43
CA ASN A 39 -10.92 -6.65 3.32
C ASN A 39 -10.82 -5.32 2.59
N ILE A 40 -11.62 -5.09 1.54
CA ILE A 40 -11.69 -3.80 0.84
C ILE A 40 -12.09 -2.68 1.80
N LYS A 41 -13.09 -2.92 2.65
CA LYS A 41 -13.52 -1.92 3.64
C LYS A 41 -12.40 -1.61 4.63
N LYS A 42 -11.72 -2.63 5.15
CA LYS A 42 -10.59 -2.44 6.09
C LYS A 42 -9.44 -1.68 5.43
N VAL A 43 -9.09 -2.02 4.19
CA VAL A 43 -8.10 -1.27 3.38
C VAL A 43 -8.50 0.19 3.24
N GLN A 44 -9.75 0.48 2.90
CA GLN A 44 -10.21 1.85 2.75
C GLN A 44 -10.08 2.62 4.06
N ASP A 45 -10.49 2.05 5.19
CA ASP A 45 -10.37 2.68 6.50
C ASP A 45 -8.91 2.94 6.89
N GLU A 46 -8.02 1.98 6.66
CA GLU A 46 -6.58 2.07 6.92
C GLU A 46 -5.91 3.13 6.04
N VAL A 47 -6.21 3.13 4.74
CA VAL A 47 -5.70 4.14 3.79
C VAL A 47 -6.22 5.51 4.17
N MET A 48 -7.52 5.68 4.43
CA MET A 48 -8.09 6.97 4.83
C MET A 48 -7.44 7.51 6.10
N LYS A 49 -7.17 6.67 7.11
CA LYS A 49 -6.40 7.06 8.30
C LYS A 49 -4.96 7.47 7.93
N LEU A 50 -4.28 6.71 7.07
CA LEU A 50 -2.94 7.04 6.58
C LEU A 50 -2.92 8.41 5.87
N LEU A 51 -3.97 8.75 5.12
CA LEU A 51 -4.11 10.04 4.41
C LEU A 51 -4.25 11.23 5.38
N GLN A 52 -4.78 11.02 6.59
CA GLN A 52 -4.98 12.09 7.58
C GLN A 52 -3.66 12.60 8.17
N PHE A 53 -2.60 11.79 8.18
CA PHE A 53 -1.30 12.19 8.68
C PHE A 53 -0.57 13.11 7.68
N LYS A 54 -0.04 14.22 8.21
CA LYS A 54 0.58 15.27 7.38
C LYS A 54 2.03 14.97 7.06
N THR A 55 2.76 14.38 8.00
CA THR A 55 4.19 14.11 7.88
C THR A 55 4.47 12.66 7.52
N LEU A 56 5.64 12.40 6.92
CA LEU A 56 6.08 11.04 6.63
C LEU A 56 6.29 10.22 7.91
N ALA A 57 6.90 10.82 8.93
CA ALA A 57 7.14 10.17 10.22
C ALA A 57 5.84 9.66 10.84
N GLN A 58 4.79 10.49 10.90
CA GLN A 58 3.49 10.08 11.45
C GLN A 58 2.85 8.91 10.68
N LYS A 59 3.09 8.81 9.36
CA LYS A 59 2.61 7.69 8.56
C LYS A 59 3.36 6.41 8.87
N GLN A 60 4.68 6.50 9.02
CA GLN A 60 5.53 5.39 9.40
C GLN A 60 5.19 4.91 10.82
N ASP A 61 4.95 5.83 11.76
CA ASP A 61 4.52 5.51 13.12
C ASP A 61 3.18 4.77 13.12
N PHE A 62 2.21 5.26 12.34
CA PHE A 62 0.91 4.60 12.19
C PHE A 62 1.08 3.19 11.64
N ILE A 63 1.81 3.02 10.54
CA ILE A 63 2.06 1.70 9.93
C ILE A 63 2.73 0.77 10.95
N SER A 64 3.72 1.27 11.69
CA SER A 64 4.45 0.51 12.70
C SER A 64 3.56 0.07 13.87
N SER A 65 2.52 0.85 14.19
CA SER A 65 1.54 0.56 15.24
C SER A 65 0.45 -0.44 14.86
N LEU A 66 0.28 -0.73 13.56
CA LEU A 66 -0.70 -1.71 13.08
C LEU A 66 -0.32 -3.12 13.53
N ASP A 67 -1.33 -3.96 13.73
CA ASP A 67 -1.14 -5.40 13.91
C ASP A 67 -0.57 -6.04 12.62
N PRO A 68 0.04 -7.23 12.72
CA PRO A 68 0.70 -7.87 11.56
C PRO A 68 -0.22 -8.05 10.35
N GLU A 69 -1.50 -8.38 10.56
CA GLU A 69 -2.45 -8.60 9.47
C GLU A 69 -2.76 -7.29 8.75
N SER A 70 -3.04 -6.22 9.50
CA SER A 70 -3.25 -4.88 8.94
C SER A 70 -2.00 -4.33 8.25
N LYS A 71 -0.79 -4.61 8.75
CA LYS A 71 0.46 -4.26 8.05
C LYS A 71 0.57 -4.95 6.69
N GLN A 72 0.30 -6.25 6.65
CA GLN A 72 0.29 -6.98 5.37
C GLN A 72 -0.76 -6.40 4.43
N ARG A 73 -1.95 -6.09 4.96
CA ARG A 73 -3.06 -5.59 4.17
C ARG A 73 -2.75 -4.24 3.52
N ILE A 74 -2.25 -3.27 4.29
CA ILE A 74 -1.98 -1.93 3.79
C ILE A 74 -0.81 -1.89 2.80
N VAL A 75 0.21 -2.73 2.99
CA VAL A 75 1.35 -2.86 2.06
C VAL A 75 0.86 -3.39 0.72
N ARG A 76 0.10 -4.50 0.73
CA ARG A 76 -0.46 -5.10 -0.50
C ARG A 76 -1.38 -4.12 -1.24
N ALA A 77 -2.26 -3.45 -0.51
CA ALA A 77 -3.14 -2.43 -1.10
C ALA A 77 -2.35 -1.30 -1.76
N TYR A 78 -1.29 -0.81 -1.10
CA TYR A 78 -0.45 0.25 -1.64
C TYR A 78 0.24 -0.17 -2.94
N PHE A 79 0.85 -1.35 -2.99
CA PHE A 79 1.49 -1.85 -4.21
C PHE A 79 0.48 -2.14 -5.32
N TYR A 80 -0.71 -2.63 -4.98
CA TYR A 80 -1.80 -2.82 -5.95
C TYR A 80 -2.27 -1.50 -6.56
N ILE A 81 -2.39 -0.43 -5.77
CA ILE A 81 -2.73 0.91 -6.27
C ILE A 81 -1.65 1.42 -7.22
N ILE A 82 -0.37 1.23 -6.88
CA ILE A 82 0.76 1.62 -7.74
C ILE A 82 0.73 0.86 -9.05
N GLU A 83 0.59 -0.46 -9.01
CA GLU A 83 0.55 -1.29 -10.21
C GLU A 83 -0.62 -0.90 -11.13
N ASN A 84 -1.79 -0.65 -10.57
CA ASN A 84 -2.95 -0.19 -11.34
C ASN A 84 -2.72 1.20 -11.96
N ASN A 85 -2.07 2.12 -11.23
CA ASN A 85 -1.72 3.42 -11.79
C ASN A 85 -0.72 3.28 -12.94
N ILE A 86 0.34 2.48 -12.79
CA ILE A 86 1.32 2.21 -13.85
C ILE A 86 0.63 1.62 -15.09
N ARG A 87 -0.21 0.59 -14.88
CA ARG A 87 -0.97 -0.08 -15.95
C ARG A 87 -1.95 0.85 -16.66
N SER A 88 -2.53 1.80 -15.94
CA SER A 88 -3.43 2.81 -16.51
C SER A 88 -2.67 3.83 -17.34
N HIS A 89 -1.52 4.32 -16.87
CA HIS A 89 -0.67 5.24 -17.63
C HIS A 89 -0.10 4.60 -18.89
N SER A 90 0.34 3.33 -18.83
CA SER A 90 0.85 2.60 -20.00
C SER A 90 -0.22 2.37 -21.07
N LYS A 91 -1.50 2.27 -20.67
CA LYS A 91 -2.64 2.13 -21.60
C LYS A 91 -3.00 3.45 -22.30
N GLN A 92 -2.67 4.60 -21.72
CA GLN A 92 -2.93 5.92 -22.31
C GLN A 92 -1.86 6.36 -23.32
N THR A 93 -0.75 5.61 -23.44
CA THR A 93 0.36 5.92 -24.37
C THR A 93 0.25 5.20 -25.72
N HIS A 94 -0.90 4.58 -26.00
CA HIS A 94 -1.25 3.94 -27.28
C HIS A 94 -2.53 4.54 -27.84
#